data_AF-A0A7C7DJK9-F1
#
_entry.id   AF-A0A7C7DJK9-F1
#
_cell.length_a   1.000
_cell.length_b   1.000
_cell.length_c   1.000
_cell.angle_alpha   90.00
_cell.angle_beta   90.00
_cell.angle_gamma   90.00
#
_symmetry.space_group_name_H-M   'P 1'
#
loop_
_entity.id
_entity.type
_entity.pdbx_description
1 polymer ?
#
loop_
_entity_poly.entity_id
_entity_poly.type
_entity_poly.pdbx_seq_one_letter_code
_entity_poly.pdbx_strand_id
1 'polypeptide(L)' 'LFLIQRSDARVFAPNTILDPDFGSAFKETTSAGVEVYAYTCNVSLERISCVCQS' A
#
# COMPACT_ATOMS: atom_id res chain seq x y z
N LEU A 1 5.70 -3.99 2.76
CA LEU A 1 5.71 -3.33 1.44
C LEU A 1 4.39 -3.63 0.73
N PHE A 2 3.72 -2.61 0.22
CA PHE A 2 2.53 -2.69 -0.61
C PHE A 2 2.84 -2.15 -2.00
N LEU A 3 2.61 -2.96 -3.03
CA LEU A 3 2.74 -2.57 -4.43
C LEU A 3 1.34 -2.28 -4.99
N ILE A 4 1.10 -1.03 -5.33
CA ILE A 4 -0.19 -0.54 -5.80
C ILE A 4 -0.12 -0.48 -7.32
N GLN A 5 -0.77 -1.42 -8.00
CA GLN A 5 -0.83 -1.50 -9.46
C GLN A 5 -1.86 -0.52 -10.06
N ARG A 6 -1.84 0.70 -9.55
CA ARG A 6 -2.67 1.82 -9.97
C ARG A 6 -1.82 3.08 -9.88
N SER A 7 -1.36 3.57 -11.04
CA SER A 7 -0.48 4.73 -11.13
C SER A 7 -1.17 6.03 -10.69
N ASP A 8 -2.50 6.06 -10.70
CA ASP A 8 -3.33 7.19 -10.29
C ASP A 8 -3.58 7.26 -8.77
N ALA A 9 -3.16 6.25 -8.01
CA ALA A 9 -3.35 6.24 -6.56
C ALA A 9 -2.48 7.32 -5.88
N ARG A 10 -3.08 8.01 -4.90
CA ARG A 10 -2.45 9.08 -4.13
C ARG A 10 -2.32 8.78 -2.63
N VAL A 11 -3.09 7.80 -2.15
CA VAL A 11 -3.17 7.42 -0.73
C VAL A 11 -3.33 5.92 -0.65
N PHE A 12 -2.68 5.31 0.34
CA PHE A 12 -2.85 3.91 0.72
C PHE A 12 -3.45 3.82 2.12
N ALA A 13 -4.51 3.04 2.26
CA ALA A 13 -5.09 2.69 3.55
C ALA A 13 -5.72 1.30 3.48
N PRO A 14 -5.70 0.51 4.58
CA PRO A 14 -6.43 -0.74 4.66
C PRO A 14 -7.95 -0.49 4.53
N ASN A 15 -8.65 -1.34 3.78
CA ASN A 15 -10.10 -1.26 3.64
C ASN A 15 -10.81 -1.92 4.84
N THR A 16 -10.90 -1.18 5.94
CA THR A 16 -11.42 -1.69 7.22
C THR A 16 -12.91 -2.01 7.22
N ILE A 17 -13.68 -1.48 6.27
CA ILE A 17 -15.11 -1.80 6.13
C ILE A 17 -15.27 -3.23 5.63
N LEU A 18 -14.44 -3.64 4.65
CA LEU A 18 -14.50 -4.97 4.07
C LEU A 18 -13.73 -6.00 4.91
N ASP A 19 -12.65 -5.58 5.55
CA ASP A 19 -11.79 -6.43 6.37
C ASP A 19 -11.34 -5.70 7.65
N PRO A 20 -12.16 -5.72 8.71
CA PRO A 20 -11.86 -5.04 9.97
C PRO A 20 -10.70 -5.70 10.74
N ASP A 21 -10.49 -7.00 10.55
CA ASP A 21 -9.43 -7.76 11.22
C ASP A 21 -8.06 -7.37 10.64
N PHE A 22 -7.94 -7.28 9.31
CA PHE A 22 -6.74 -6.76 8.67
C PHE A 22 -6.46 -5.32 9.08
N GLY A 23 -7.48 -4.47 9.16
CA GLY A 23 -7.35 -3.09 9.65
C GLY A 23 -6.77 -3.01 11.06
N SER A 24 -7.25 -3.87 11.96
CA SER A 24 -6.80 -3.93 13.35
C SER A 24 -5.36 -4.42 13.47
N ALA A 25 -5.02 -5.52 12.78
CA ALA A 25 -3.67 -6.06 12.74
C ALA A 25 -2.67 -5.07 12.11
N PHE A 26 -3.08 -4.36 11.06
CA PHE A 26 -2.28 -3.32 10.43
C PHE A 26 -1.96 -2.17 11.41
N LYS A 27 -2.94 -1.73 12.20
CA LYS A 27 -2.74 -0.69 13.22
C LYS A 27 -1.83 -1.17 14.35
N GLU A 28 -1.99 -2.40 14.82
CA GLU A 28 -1.17 -2.98 15.88
C GLU A 28 0.30 -3.08 15.45
N THR A 29 0.54 -3.65 14.27
CA THR A 29 1.91 -3.83 13.74
C THR A 29 2.62 -2.50 13.48
N THR A 30 1.94 -1.52 12.90
CA THR A 30 2.52 -0.17 12.72
C THR A 30 2.82 0.52 14.05
N SER A 31 1.95 0.37 15.06
CA SER A 31 2.20 0.90 16.41
C SER A 31 3.38 0.21 17.11
N ALA A 32 3.67 -1.04 16.76
CA ALA A 32 4.83 -1.80 17.24
C ALA A 32 6.14 -1.46 16.50
N GLY A 33 6.12 -0.49 15.57
CA GLY A 33 7.30 -0.03 14.85
C GLY A 33 7.57 -0.76 13.53
N VAL A 34 6.62 -1.54 13.01
CA VAL A 34 6.75 -2.11 11.66
C VAL A 34 6.62 -1.00 10.62
N GLU A 35 7.67 -0.81 9.82
CA GLU A 35 7.67 0.16 8.74
C GLU A 35 6.76 -0.28 7.58
N VAL A 36 5.93 0.66 7.12
CA VAL A 36 5.03 0.44 6.00
C VAL A 36 5.49 1.29 4.83
N TYR A 37 5.77 0.61 3.73
CA TYR A 37 6.09 1.22 2.45
C TYR A 37 4.97 0.97 1.46
N ALA A 38 4.52 2.03 0.77
CA ALA A 38 3.56 1.96 -0.31
C ALA A 38 4.19 2.53 -1.59
N TYR A 39 4.16 1.76 -2.66
CA TYR A 39 4.68 2.18 -3.95
C TYR A 39 3.57 2.09 -4.99
N THR A 40 3.39 3.13 -5.80
CA THR A 40 2.59 3.00 -7.01
C THR A 40 3.43 2.44 -8.13
N CYS A 41 2.82 1.64 -8.98
CA CYS A 41 3.46 1.11 -10.16
C CYS A 41 2.81 1.66 -11.43
N ASN A 42 3.66 2.06 -12.37
CA ASN A 42 3.28 2.31 -13.75
C ASN A 42 3.62 1.06 -14.56
N VAL A 43 2.58 0.40 -15.09
CA VAL A 43 2.67 -0.84 -15.87
C VAL A 43 2.35 -0.49 -17.32
N SER A 44 3.28 -0.76 -18.23
CA SER A 44 3.08 -0.72 -19.67
C SER A 44 3.50 -2.06 -20.29
N LEU A 45 3.30 -2.22 -21.60
CA LEU A 45 3.70 -3.44 -22.31
C LEU A 45 5.22 -3.61 -22.37
N GLU A 46 5.95 -2.51 -22.23
CA GLU A 46 7.41 -2.46 -22.35
C GLU A 46 8.10 -2.57 -20.98
N ARG A 47 7.49 -2.04 -19.92
CA ARG A 47 8.16 -1.91 -18.62
C ARG A 47 7.19 -1.79 -17.44
N ILE A 48 7.68 -2.24 -16.29
CA ILE A 48 7.11 -1.93 -14.98
C ILE A 48 8.09 -1.03 -14.21
N SER A 49 7.58 0.10 -13.71
CA SER A 49 8.27 0.94 -12.72
C SER A 49 7.43 1.03 -11.47
N CYS A 50 8.06 1.15 -10.31
CA CYS A 50 7.37 1.56 -9.09
C CYS A 50 8.07 2.77 -8.46
N VAL A 51 7.28 3.68 -7.89
CA VAL A 51 7.73 4.90 -7.21
C VAL A 51 7.15 4.92 -5.80
N CYS A 52 7.97 5.30 -4.81
CA CYS A 52 7.49 5.40 -3.43
C CYS A 52 6.49 6.55 -3.36
N GLN A 53 5.33 6.28 -2.77
CA GLN A 53 4.38 7.32 -2.40
C GLN A 53 4.83 7.87 -1.05
N SER A 54 5.22 9.15 -1.01
CA SER A 54 5.57 9.90 0.19
C SER A 54 4.35 10.60 0.78
#